data_AF-A0AAV7QLL3-F1
#
_entry.id   AF-A0AAV7QLL3-F1
#
_cell.length_a   1.000
_cell.length_b   1.000
_cell.length_c   1.000
_cell.angle_alpha   90.00
_cell.angle_beta   90.00
_cell.angle_gamma   90.00
#
_symmetry.space_group_name_H-M   'P 1'
#
loop_
_entity.id
_entity.type
_entity.pdbx_description
1 polymer ?
#
loop_
_entity_poly.entity_id
_entity_poly.type
_entity_poly.pdbx_seq_one_letter_code
_entity_poly.pdbx_strand_id
1 'polypeptide(L)'
;MSSVPTLEPFIVEGPPSAQAARWKEWVDSLETYFLAMALDNERHRPMLLHLGGAAIHKLGRSVVEEGPPFNYPSLKQALTAHFEPLVNPDYERFLLRQDIQLPYESVDTFYARLKELARTCTLLNAEDERRAQFIEGCASVKL
;
A
#
# COMPACT_ATOMS: atom_id res chain seq x y z
N MET A 1 30.49 -7.00 -7.71
CA MET A 1 29.11 -7.28 -8.16
C MET A 1 28.20 -6.93 -7.00
N SER A 2 27.51 -5.79 -7.06
CA SER A 2 26.61 -5.38 -5.99
C SER A 2 25.39 -6.30 -6.01
N SER A 3 25.14 -7.05 -4.94
CA SER A 3 23.94 -7.87 -4.82
C SER A 3 22.73 -6.97 -4.70
N VAL A 4 21.81 -7.05 -5.67
CA VAL A 4 20.50 -6.41 -5.55
C VAL A 4 19.79 -7.01 -4.33
N PRO A 5 19.24 -6.21 -3.41
CA PRO A 5 18.46 -6.72 -2.29
C PRO A 5 17.34 -7.62 -2.81
N THR A 6 17.17 -8.79 -2.20
CA THR A 6 16.10 -9.72 -2.60
C THR A 6 14.77 -9.19 -2.09
N LEU A 7 13.75 -9.15 -2.96
CA LEU A 7 12.39 -8.80 -2.56
C LEU A 7 11.82 -9.91 -1.66
N GLU A 8 11.43 -9.56 -0.44
CA GLU A 8 10.81 -10.52 0.48
C GLU A 8 9.38 -10.89 0.04
N PRO A 9 8.91 -12.12 0.31
CA PRO A 9 7.56 -12.52 -0.03
C PRO A 9 6.48 -11.74 0.69
N PHE A 10 5.33 -11.54 0.03
CA PHE A 10 4.19 -10.90 0.68
C PHE A 10 3.57 -11.82 1.73
N ILE A 11 3.54 -11.35 2.98
CA ILE A 11 2.88 -12.04 4.08
C ILE A 11 1.42 -11.59 4.13
N VAL A 12 0.50 -12.50 3.80
CA VAL A 12 -0.95 -12.24 3.81
C VAL A 12 -1.49 -12.08 5.24
N GLU A 13 -0.85 -12.70 6.23
CA GLU A 13 -1.27 -12.62 7.62
C GLU A 13 -1.04 -11.22 8.21
N GLY A 14 -2.06 -10.69 8.88
CA GLY A 14 -2.02 -9.38 9.52
C GLY A 14 -3.40 -8.75 9.70
N PRO A 15 -3.48 -7.54 10.29
CA PRO A 15 -4.73 -6.80 10.43
C PRO A 15 -5.32 -6.48 9.05
N PRO A 16 -6.61 -6.80 8.77
CA PRO A 16 -7.24 -6.49 7.48
C PRO A 16 -7.17 -5.00 7.12
N SER A 17 -7.21 -4.12 8.13
CA SER A 17 -7.12 -2.66 7.96
C SER A 17 -5.79 -2.17 7.38
N ALA A 18 -4.72 -2.95 7.50
CA ALA A 18 -3.38 -2.60 6.97
C ALA A 18 -2.97 -3.45 5.76
N GLN A 19 -3.77 -4.47 5.41
CA GLN A 19 -3.43 -5.43 4.37
C GLN A 19 -3.35 -4.78 2.98
N ALA A 20 -4.27 -3.84 2.68
CA ALA A 20 -4.27 -3.07 1.44
C ALA A 20 -3.01 -2.20 1.28
N ALA A 21 -2.63 -1.47 2.33
CA ALA A 21 -1.46 -0.61 2.33
C ALA A 21 -0.17 -1.41 2.13
N ARG A 22 -0.01 -2.50 2.89
CA ARG A 22 1.13 -3.42 2.74
C ARG A 22 1.20 -4.06 1.35
N TRP A 23 0.06 -4.41 0.77
CA TRP A 23 0.01 -4.95 -0.59
C TRP A 23 0.49 -3.91 -1.62
N LYS A 24 0.02 -2.67 -1.50
CA LYS A 24 0.46 -1.56 -2.37
C LYS A 24 1.97 -1.32 -2.27
N GLU A 25 2.51 -1.24 -1.05
CA GLU A 25 3.96 -1.08 -0.82
C GLU A 25 4.78 -2.24 -1.40
N TRP A 26 4.29 -3.47 -1.26
CA TRP A 26 4.96 -4.64 -1.80
C TRP A 26 4.95 -4.66 -3.34
N VAL A 27 3.82 -4.30 -3.96
CA VAL A 27 3.69 -4.17 -5.42
C VAL A 27 4.61 -3.06 -5.94
N ASP A 28 4.69 -1.90 -5.28
CA ASP A 28 5.60 -0.82 -5.67
C ASP A 28 7.07 -1.27 -5.63
N SER A 29 7.42 -2.06 -4.60
CA SER A 29 8.75 -2.68 -4.49
C SER A 29 9.03 -3.69 -5.60
N LEU A 30 8.02 -4.49 -5.99
CA LEU A 30 8.10 -5.44 -7.11
C LEU A 30 8.31 -4.73 -8.45
N GLU A 31 7.59 -3.64 -8.72
CA GLU A 31 7.75 -2.87 -9.96
C GLU A 31 9.13 -2.22 -10.04
N THR A 32 9.61 -1.69 -8.92
CA THR A 32 10.99 -1.17 -8.80
C THR A 32 12.01 -2.28 -9.08
N TYR A 33 11.78 -3.49 -8.57
CA TYR A 33 12.64 -4.65 -8.84
C TYR A 33 12.65 -5.03 -10.34
N PHE A 34 11.50 -5.00 -11.02
CA PHE A 34 11.42 -5.26 -12.46
C PHE A 34 12.24 -4.27 -13.28
N LEU A 35 12.18 -2.98 -12.92
CA LEU A 35 12.96 -1.94 -13.57
C LEU A 35 14.45 -2.10 -13.31
N ALA A 36 14.85 -2.33 -12.05
CA ALA A 36 16.25 -2.52 -11.67
C ALA A 36 16.90 -3.72 -12.36
N MET A 37 16.13 -4.78 -12.60
CA MET A 37 16.57 -6.01 -13.25
C MET A 37 16.39 -6.01 -14.78
N ALA A 38 15.86 -4.93 -15.36
CA ALA A 38 15.55 -4.79 -16.78
C ALA A 38 14.74 -6.00 -17.32
N LEU A 39 13.70 -6.41 -16.59
CA LEU A 39 12.90 -7.58 -16.95
C LEU A 39 11.85 -7.25 -18.01
N ASP A 40 11.78 -8.10 -19.04
CA ASP A 40 10.73 -8.04 -20.06
C ASP A 40 9.34 -8.30 -19.46
N ASN A 41 8.30 -7.70 -20.06
CA ASN A 41 6.91 -7.80 -19.59
C ASN A 41 6.39 -9.24 -19.47
N GLU A 42 6.89 -10.15 -20.31
CA GLU A 42 6.53 -11.58 -20.27
C GLU A 42 6.95 -12.26 -18.95
N ARG A 43 8.01 -11.73 -18.30
CA ARG A 43 8.54 -12.27 -17.04
C ARG A 43 7.81 -11.72 -15.82
N HIS A 44 7.13 -10.58 -15.93
CA HIS A 44 6.50 -9.91 -14.78
C HIS A 44 5.45 -10.78 -14.09
N ARG A 45 4.60 -11.46 -14.87
CA ARG A 45 3.55 -12.36 -14.34
C ARG A 45 4.12 -13.54 -13.54
N PRO A 46 5.00 -14.40 -14.10
CA PRO A 46 5.57 -15.50 -13.32
C PRO A 46 6.42 -14.99 -12.14
N MET A 47 7.09 -13.84 -12.28
CA MET A 47 7.82 -13.23 -11.17
C MET A 47 6.91 -12.78 -10.03
N LEU A 48 5.75 -12.17 -10.32
CA LEU A 48 4.77 -11.80 -9.29
C LEU A 48 4.33 -13.02 -8.49
N LEU A 49 4.00 -14.13 -9.17
CA LEU A 49 3.54 -15.36 -8.51
C LEU A 49 4.65 -16.03 -7.71
N HIS A 50 5.90 -15.99 -8.20
CA HIS A 50 7.04 -16.59 -7.52
C HIS A 50 7.48 -15.77 -6.30
N LEU A 51 7.72 -14.47 -6.49
CA LEU A 51 8.20 -13.56 -5.45
C LEU A 51 7.11 -13.26 -4.41
N GLY A 52 5.83 -13.25 -4.81
CA GLY A 52 4.71 -13.10 -3.87
C GLY A 52 4.55 -14.25 -2.87
N GLY A 53 5.26 -15.37 -3.07
CA GLY A 53 5.21 -16.53 -2.19
C GLY A 53 3.99 -17.42 -2.39
N ALA A 54 3.92 -18.49 -1.58
CA ALA A 54 2.94 -19.56 -1.77
C ALA A 54 1.47 -19.08 -1.69
N ALA A 55 1.18 -18.13 -0.81
CA ALA A 55 -0.17 -17.59 -0.62
C ALA A 55 -0.63 -16.80 -1.86
N ILE A 56 0.20 -15.89 -2.36
CA ILE A 56 -0.08 -15.13 -3.58
C ILE A 56 -0.14 -16.03 -4.81
N HIS A 57 0.73 -17.04 -4.91
CA HIS A 57 0.66 -17.99 -6.02
C HIS A 57 -0.66 -18.80 -5.99
N LYS A 58 -1.12 -19.23 -4.82
CA LYS A 58 -2.41 -19.92 -4.69
C LYS A 58 -3.57 -19.01 -5.06
N LEU A 59 -3.58 -17.78 -4.54
CA LEU A 59 -4.62 -16.78 -4.83
C LEU A 59 -4.63 -16.38 -6.31
N GLY A 60 -3.46 -16.18 -6.90
CA GLY A 60 -3.33 -15.85 -8.32
C GLY A 60 -3.86 -16.97 -9.21
N ARG A 61 -3.77 -18.24 -8.80
CA ARG A 61 -4.38 -19.35 -9.54
C ARG A 61 -5.90 -19.34 -9.47
N SER A 62 -6.49 -19.12 -8.29
CA SER A 62 -7.95 -19.09 -8.15
C SER A 62 -8.59 -17.97 -8.97
N VAL A 63 -7.93 -16.80 -9.03
CA VAL A 63 -8.44 -15.67 -9.81
C VAL A 63 -8.22 -15.87 -11.33
N VAL A 64 -7.26 -16.71 -11.73
CA VAL A 64 -6.98 -17.04 -13.15
C VAL A 64 -8.01 -18.01 -13.75
N GLU A 65 -8.72 -18.76 -12.93
CA GLU A 65 -9.77 -19.66 -13.40
C GLU A 65 -11.04 -18.91 -13.88
N GLU A 66 -11.14 -17.59 -13.64
CA GLU A 66 -12.34 -16.77 -13.92
C GLU A 66 -12.37 -16.02 -15.28
N GLY A 67 -11.34 -16.14 -16.15
CA GLY A 67 -11.43 -15.80 -17.60
C GLY A 67 -10.35 -14.86 -18.24
N PRO A 68 -9.95 -15.07 -19.52
CA PRO A 68 -8.80 -14.42 -20.21
C PRO A 68 -9.02 -12.97 -20.73
N PRO A 69 -7.96 -12.22 -21.14
CA PRO A 69 -6.53 -12.58 -21.17
C PRO A 69 -5.75 -12.19 -19.91
N PHE A 70 -5.13 -13.18 -19.28
CA PHE A 70 -4.41 -13.04 -18.01
C PHE A 70 -2.95 -12.59 -18.19
N ASN A 71 -2.75 -11.35 -18.64
CA ASN A 71 -1.44 -10.70 -18.61
C ASN A 71 -1.08 -10.24 -17.18
N TYR A 72 0.13 -9.70 -16.98
CA TYR A 72 0.57 -9.17 -15.69
C TYR A 72 -0.38 -8.07 -15.16
N PRO A 73 -0.78 -7.05 -15.94
CA PRO A 73 -1.73 -6.02 -15.48
C PRO A 73 -3.04 -6.58 -14.91
N SER A 74 -3.68 -7.53 -15.61
CA SER A 74 -4.93 -8.14 -15.16
C SER A 74 -4.75 -8.94 -13.88
N LEU A 75 -3.66 -9.70 -13.75
CA LEU A 75 -3.35 -10.44 -12.52
C LEU A 75 -3.08 -9.49 -11.34
N LYS A 76 -2.28 -8.43 -11.56
CA LYS A 76 -2.00 -7.41 -10.56
C LYS A 76 -3.30 -6.77 -10.07
N GLN A 77 -4.16 -6.33 -11.00
CA GLN A 77 -5.43 -5.69 -10.68
C GLN A 77 -6.33 -6.61 -9.85
N ALA A 78 -6.46 -7.87 -10.25
CA ALA A 78 -7.37 -8.79 -9.57
C ALA A 78 -6.86 -9.18 -8.16
N LEU A 79 -5.55 -9.31 -7.99
CA LEU A 79 -4.94 -9.47 -6.66
C LEU A 79 -5.08 -8.20 -5.81
N THR A 80 -4.89 -7.01 -6.38
CA THR A 80 -5.12 -5.75 -5.67
C THR A 80 -6.56 -5.63 -5.19
N ALA A 81 -7.55 -5.96 -6.02
CA ALA A 81 -8.96 -5.96 -5.64
C ALA A 81 -9.28 -6.93 -4.49
N HIS A 82 -8.53 -8.04 -4.38
CA HIS A 82 -8.68 -8.96 -3.25
C HIS A 82 -8.16 -8.37 -1.93
N PHE A 83 -7.11 -7.53 -1.97
CA PHE A 83 -6.49 -6.92 -0.79
C PHE A 83 -6.98 -5.51 -0.50
N GLU A 84 -7.78 -4.90 -1.37
CA GLU A 84 -8.60 -3.73 -1.07
C GLU A 84 -9.92 -4.23 -0.45
N PRO A 85 -10.04 -4.49 0.86
CA PRO A 85 -11.36 -4.40 1.46
C PRO A 85 -11.90 -3.02 1.08
N LEU A 86 -13.17 -2.93 0.64
CA LEU A 86 -13.85 -1.67 0.37
C LEU A 86 -13.57 -0.72 1.52
N VAL A 87 -12.59 0.14 1.31
CA VAL A 87 -12.02 0.97 2.35
C VAL A 87 -13.17 1.83 2.80
N ASN A 88 -13.64 1.64 4.03
CA ASN A 88 -14.75 2.45 4.52
C ASN A 88 -14.18 3.88 4.67
N PRO A 89 -14.61 4.84 3.83
CA PRO A 89 -14.08 6.20 3.90
C PRO A 89 -14.31 6.81 5.29
N ASP A 90 -15.37 6.42 5.99
CA ASP A 90 -15.65 6.89 7.34
C ASP A 90 -14.66 6.32 8.37
N TYR A 91 -14.17 5.10 8.17
CA TYR A 91 -13.16 4.50 9.03
C TYR A 91 -11.79 5.14 8.84
N GLU A 92 -11.40 5.43 7.59
CA GLU A 92 -10.15 6.15 7.34
C GLU A 92 -10.20 7.59 7.84
N ARG A 93 -11.35 8.28 7.65
CA ARG A 93 -11.56 9.60 8.24
C ARG A 93 -11.44 9.53 9.76
N PHE A 94 -12.02 8.52 10.40
CA PHE A 94 -11.91 8.31 11.83
C PHE A 94 -10.45 8.14 12.29
N LEU A 95 -9.66 7.31 11.61
CA LEU A 95 -8.24 7.12 11.92
C LEU A 95 -7.44 8.43 11.77
N LEU A 96 -7.66 9.16 10.67
CA LEU A 96 -7.02 10.45 10.45
C LEU A 96 -7.39 11.45 11.53
N ARG A 97 -8.66 11.49 11.93
CA ARG A 97 -9.15 12.39 12.99
C ARG A 97 -8.66 12.05 14.39
N GLN A 98 -8.17 10.83 14.62
CA GLN A 98 -7.56 10.45 15.89
C GLN A 98 -6.08 10.80 16.01
N ASP A 99 -5.41 11.16 14.92
CA ASP A 99 -3.97 11.35 14.93
C ASP A 99 -3.57 12.70 15.57
N ILE A 100 -2.76 12.66 16.63
CA ILE A 100 -2.29 13.84 17.36
C ILE A 100 -0.77 13.84 17.45
N GLN A 101 -0.17 15.02 17.52
CA GLN A 101 1.27 15.16 17.72
C GLN A 101 1.67 14.50 19.05
N LEU A 102 2.61 13.56 19.01
CA LEU A 102 3.11 12.93 20.23
C LEU A 102 3.93 13.93 21.06
N PRO A 103 4.01 13.78 22.40
CA PRO A 103 4.70 14.76 23.27
C PRO A 103 6.18 15.02 22.93
N TYR A 104 6.82 14.06 22.27
CA TYR A 104 8.23 14.05 21.89
C TYR A 104 8.45 14.09 20.37
N GLU A 105 7.37 14.28 19.60
CA GLU A 105 7.42 14.36 18.14
C GLU A 105 7.57 15.81 17.68
N SER A 106 8.45 16.04 16.69
CA SER A 106 8.57 17.37 16.08
C SER A 106 7.37 17.67 15.18
N VAL A 107 7.06 18.96 14.98
CA VAL A 107 5.96 19.38 14.11
C VAL A 107 6.15 18.87 12.68
N ASP A 108 7.39 18.88 12.17
CA ASP A 108 7.70 18.37 10.83
C ASP A 108 7.48 16.86 10.71
N THR A 109 7.83 16.10 11.76
CA THR A 109 7.59 14.65 11.82
C THR A 109 6.09 14.34 11.85
N PHE A 110 5.33 15.09 12.66
CA PHE A 110 3.87 14.96 12.71
C PHE A 110 3.23 15.30 11.35
N TYR A 111 3.69 16.37 10.70
CA TYR A 111 3.24 16.76 9.37
C TYR A 111 3.53 15.68 8.32
N ALA A 112 4.72 15.07 8.37
CA ALA A 112 5.09 13.98 7.48
C ALA A 112 4.22 12.73 7.69
N ARG A 113 3.90 12.37 8.95
CA ARG A 113 3.00 11.26 9.26
C ARG A 113 1.60 11.49 8.74
N LEU A 114 1.02 12.67 9.00
CA LEU A 114 -0.29 13.06 8.46
C LEU A 114 -0.32 13.03 6.93
N LYS A 115 0.78 13.41 6.27
CA LYS A 115 0.91 13.36 4.82
C LYS A 115 0.89 11.93 4.29
N GLU A 116 1.57 10.99 4.94
CA GLU A 116 1.52 9.57 4.55
C GLU A 116 0.13 8.96 4.80
N LEU A 117 -0.51 9.33 5.92
CA LEU A 117 -1.86 8.89 6.23
C LEU A 117 -2.88 9.40 5.19
N ALA A 118 -2.77 10.66 4.77
CA ALA A 118 -3.60 11.23 3.73
C ALA A 118 -3.36 10.59 2.35
N ARG A 119 -2.12 10.15 2.05
CA ARG A 119 -1.76 9.49 0.78
C ARG A 119 -2.40 8.11 0.62
N THR A 120 -2.54 7.39 1.74
CA THR A 120 -3.17 6.06 1.77
C THR A 120 -4.69 6.14 1.84
N CYS A 121 -5.22 7.31 2.16
CA CYS A 121 -6.63 7.60 2.29
C CYS A 121 -7.35 7.70 0.94
N THR A 122 -8.49 7.03 0.81
CA THR A 122 -9.37 7.05 -0.36
C THR A 122 -10.40 8.19 -0.31
N LEU A 123 -10.32 9.05 0.71
CA LEU A 123 -11.20 10.21 0.86
C LEU A 123 -11.03 11.19 -0.31
N LEU A 124 -12.17 11.64 -0.88
CA LEU A 124 -12.19 12.63 -1.96
C LEU A 124 -11.48 13.95 -1.58
N ASN A 125 -11.46 14.29 -0.27
CA ASN A 125 -10.92 15.54 0.28
C ASN A 125 -9.78 15.28 1.29
N ALA A 126 -8.98 14.24 1.09
CA ALA A 126 -7.91 13.84 2.02
C ALA A 126 -6.97 15.01 2.41
N GLU A 127 -6.64 15.92 1.48
CA GLU A 127 -5.79 17.08 1.78
C GLU A 127 -6.46 18.15 2.66
N ASP A 128 -7.76 18.36 2.51
CA ASP A 128 -8.50 19.28 3.39
C ASP A 128 -8.60 18.72 4.81
N GLU A 129 -8.91 17.43 4.93
CA GLU A 129 -8.97 16.72 6.21
C GLU A 129 -7.60 16.70 6.90
N ARG A 130 -6.52 16.49 6.14
CA ARG A 130 -5.14 16.56 6.65
C ARG A 130 -4.80 17.94 7.19
N ARG A 131 -5.17 19.01 6.48
CA ARG A 131 -4.96 20.39 6.95
C ARG A 131 -5.74 20.67 8.22
N ALA A 132 -7.02 20.27 8.26
CA ALA A 132 -7.84 20.41 9.45
C ALA A 132 -7.23 19.66 10.64
N GLN A 133 -6.81 18.41 10.44
CA GLN A 133 -6.19 17.61 11.49
C GLN A 133 -4.85 18.15 11.95
N PHE A 134 -4.04 18.71 11.04
CA PHE A 134 -2.80 19.36 11.44
C PHE A 134 -3.06 20.56 12.36
N ILE A 135 -4.14 21.31 12.14
CA ILE A 135 -4.51 22.43 13.01
C ILE A 135 -5.04 21.91 14.36
N GLU A 136 -5.91 20.89 14.35
CA GLU A 136 -6.57 20.37 15.55
C GLU A 136 -5.65 19.50 16.44
N GLY A 137 -4.78 18.70 15.83
CA GLY A 137 -3.94 17.71 16.49
C GLY A 137 -2.51 18.15 16.77
N CYS A 138 -2.09 19.32 16.29
CA CYS A 138 -0.77 19.87 16.59
C CYS A 138 -0.73 20.46 18.01
N ALA A 139 0.29 20.11 18.78
CA ALA A 139 0.48 20.59 20.15
C ALA A 139 1.11 22.00 20.19
N SER A 140 1.54 22.55 19.04
CA SER A 140 2.13 23.88 18.97
C SER A 140 1.08 24.97 19.17
N VAL A 141 1.31 25.84 20.15
CA VAL A 141 0.50 27.05 20.39
C VAL A 141 0.73 28.12 19.32
N LYS A 142 1.76 27.94 18.49
CA LYS A 142 2.07 28.79 17.33
C LYS A 142 2.05 27.91 16.08
N LEU A 143 0.90 27.89 15.41
CA LEU A 143 0.77 27.37 14.05
C LEU A 143 1.11 28.46 13.03
#